data_AF-A0A1J5QZA3-F1
#
_entry.id   AF-A0A1J5QZA3-F1
#
_cell.length_a   1.000
_cell.length_b   1.000
_cell.length_c   1.000
_cell.angle_alpha   90.00
_cell.angle_beta   90.00
_cell.angle_gamma   90.00
#
_symmetry.space_group_name_H-M   'P 1'
#
loop_
_entity.id
_entity.type
_entity.pdbx_description
1 polymer ?
#
loop_
_entity_poly.entity_id
_entity_poly.type
_entity_poly.pdbx_seq_one_letter_code
_entity_poly.pdbx_strand_id
1 'polypeptide(L)'
;MAYLYAQRDPAALVHDAAANARRAVLGGMTLTQALAAPQDALADALRKRIHAALEHARIGVALVDVTLKGVRVPTPVQGAFDDEQKAQQQREALQRDARAYAADVVPRAQAQAAQMIEQAQVYAQRVVTRAQGDSARFELVLKQYRKAPEVTREALYLQTMQDILGRVTKVVVPHGSVIQLPAPRASAAAAEPAAPPASAASAASAPAPAASLPRPSDSLRDSLRERAFR
;
A
#
# COMPACT_ATOMS: atom_id res chain seq x y z
N MET A 1 -12.38 62.69 -30.76
CA MET A 1 -11.53 62.95 -31.93
C MET A 1 -10.21 63.59 -31.50
N ALA A 2 -9.19 62.79 -31.20
CA ALA A 2 -7.83 63.26 -30.87
C ALA A 2 -6.75 62.42 -31.59
N TYR A 3 -7.12 61.81 -32.72
CA TYR A 3 -6.36 60.69 -33.31
C TYR A 3 -5.30 61.11 -34.33
N LEU A 4 -5.27 62.37 -34.79
CA LEU A 4 -4.52 62.72 -36.01
C LEU A 4 -3.37 63.73 -35.86
N TYR A 5 -3.11 64.31 -34.68
CA TYR A 5 -2.12 65.40 -34.58
C TYR A 5 -1.10 65.33 -33.43
N ALA A 6 -1.13 64.32 -32.55
CA ALA A 6 -0.23 64.31 -31.38
C ALA A 6 1.00 63.38 -31.48
N GLN A 7 0.97 62.31 -32.28
CA GLN A 7 2.02 61.30 -32.25
C GLN A 7 2.34 60.68 -33.61
N ARG A 8 3.65 60.54 -33.86
CA ARG A 8 4.27 60.22 -35.15
C ARG A 8 4.09 58.76 -35.59
N ASP A 9 3.74 57.85 -34.66
CA ASP A 9 3.42 56.43 -34.94
C ASP A 9 2.60 55.78 -33.79
N PRO A 10 1.26 55.65 -33.89
CA PRO A 10 0.45 55.02 -32.84
C PRO A 10 0.70 53.51 -32.72
N ALA A 11 1.09 52.84 -33.80
CA ALA A 11 1.39 51.41 -33.80
C ALA A 11 2.68 51.08 -32.99
N ALA A 12 3.71 51.92 -33.10
CA ALA A 12 4.95 51.77 -32.33
C ALA A 12 4.70 51.90 -30.82
N LEU A 13 3.85 52.84 -30.41
CA LEU A 13 3.50 53.05 -29.00
C LEU A 13 2.74 51.86 -28.40
N VAL A 14 1.83 51.24 -29.16
CA VAL A 14 1.13 50.02 -28.73
C VAL A 14 2.13 48.87 -28.55
N HIS A 15 3.09 48.74 -29.46
CA HIS A 15 4.14 47.72 -29.37
C HIS A 15 5.03 47.94 -28.13
N ASP A 16 5.44 49.17 -27.85
CA ASP A 16 6.26 49.51 -26.69
C ASP A 16 5.49 49.33 -25.38
N ALA A 17 4.22 49.73 -25.33
CA ALA A 17 3.34 49.49 -24.20
C ALA A 17 3.15 47.98 -23.93
N ALA A 18 2.96 47.17 -24.98
CA ALA A 18 2.86 45.72 -24.89
C ALA A 18 4.17 45.07 -24.42
N ALA A 19 5.32 45.52 -24.94
CA ALA A 19 6.64 45.02 -24.53
C ALA A 19 6.93 45.33 -23.06
N ASN A 20 6.60 46.54 -22.60
CA ASN A 20 6.74 46.96 -21.21
C ASN A 20 5.79 46.20 -20.28
N ALA A 21 4.53 46.03 -20.67
CA ALA A 21 3.56 45.24 -19.90
C ALA A 21 4.01 43.79 -19.76
N ARG A 22 4.46 43.15 -20.86
CA ARG A 22 5.01 41.79 -20.84
C ARG A 22 6.19 41.67 -19.87
N ARG A 23 7.13 42.61 -19.93
CA ARG A 23 8.31 42.62 -19.03
C ARG A 23 7.91 42.80 -17.57
N ALA A 24 6.92 43.65 -17.29
CA ALA A 24 6.45 43.90 -15.93
C ALA A 24 5.70 42.70 -15.33
N VAL A 25 4.92 41.96 -16.13
CA VAL A 25 4.21 40.76 -15.66
C VAL A 25 5.20 39.60 -15.46
N LEU A 26 6.06 39.34 -16.46
CA LEU A 26 7.02 38.23 -16.39
C LEU A 26 8.16 38.49 -15.40
N GLY A 27 8.57 39.76 -15.22
CA GLY A 27 9.60 40.14 -14.26
C GLY A 27 9.15 40.09 -12.79
N GLY A 28 7.84 40.05 -12.53
CA GLY A 28 7.28 39.90 -11.19
C GLY A 28 7.06 38.46 -10.74
N MET A 29 7.31 37.47 -11.61
CA MET A 29 7.08 36.05 -11.37
C MET A 29 8.39 35.28 -11.38
N THR A 30 8.45 34.16 -10.63
CA THR A 30 9.57 33.22 -10.80
C THR A 30 9.39 32.43 -12.10
N LEU A 31 10.47 31.89 -12.67
CA LEU A 31 10.38 31.10 -13.90
C LEU A 31 9.40 29.94 -13.78
N THR A 32 9.43 29.23 -12.65
CA THR A 32 8.52 28.11 -12.37
C THR A 32 7.06 28.56 -12.33
N GLN A 33 6.78 29.73 -11.76
CA GLN A 33 5.43 30.30 -11.75
C GLN A 33 4.99 30.73 -13.16
N ALA A 34 5.88 31.32 -13.95
CA ALA A 34 5.58 31.73 -15.32
C ALA A 34 5.32 30.54 -16.25
N LEU A 35 5.97 29.39 -16.02
CA LEU A 35 5.77 28.15 -16.77
C LEU A 35 4.54 27.36 -16.32
N ALA A 36 4.21 27.38 -15.02
CA ALA A 36 3.06 26.67 -14.46
C ALA A 36 1.75 27.47 -14.52
N ALA A 37 1.80 28.78 -14.75
CA ALA A 37 0.63 29.63 -14.81
C ALA A 37 -0.27 29.28 -16.01
N PRO A 38 -1.61 29.27 -15.84
CA PRO A 38 -2.52 29.10 -16.95
C PRO A 38 -2.39 30.29 -17.92
N GLN A 39 -2.35 29.98 -19.21
CA GLN A 39 -2.14 30.99 -20.27
C GLN A 39 -3.25 32.05 -20.25
N ASP A 40 -4.48 31.67 -19.90
CA ASP A 40 -5.63 32.57 -19.82
C ASP A 40 -5.46 33.62 -18.72
N ALA A 41 -5.02 33.21 -17.52
CA ALA A 41 -4.79 34.15 -16.42
C ALA A 41 -3.65 35.11 -16.74
N LEU A 42 -2.64 34.64 -17.48
CA LEU A 42 -1.53 35.47 -17.91
C LEU A 42 -1.96 36.45 -19.01
N ALA A 43 -2.80 36.02 -19.95
CA ALA A 43 -3.40 36.87 -20.98
C ALA A 43 -4.29 37.96 -20.36
N ASP A 44 -5.11 37.63 -19.35
CA ASP A 44 -5.93 38.58 -18.61
C ASP A 44 -5.08 39.61 -17.86
N ALA A 45 -4.02 39.17 -17.20
CA ALA A 45 -3.08 40.05 -16.51
C ALA A 45 -2.37 41.00 -17.48
N LEU A 46 -1.93 40.49 -18.64
CA LEU A 46 -1.36 41.32 -19.71
C LEU A 46 -2.39 42.32 -20.25
N ARG A 47 -3.62 41.87 -20.52
CA ARG A 47 -4.70 42.71 -21.06
C ARG A 47 -5.00 43.88 -20.13
N LYS A 48 -5.17 43.64 -18.83
CA LYS A 48 -5.41 44.70 -17.83
C LYS A 48 -4.27 45.72 -17.81
N ARG A 49 -3.03 45.25 -17.93
CA ARG A 49 -1.83 46.10 -17.82
C ARG A 49 -1.56 46.90 -19.10
N ILE A 50 -1.80 46.31 -20.27
CA ILE A 50 -1.77 47.00 -21.57
C ILE A 50 -2.87 48.06 -21.61
N HIS A 51 -4.09 47.72 -21.17
CA HIS A 51 -5.18 48.69 -21.09
C HIS A 51 -4.84 49.87 -20.18
N ALA A 52 -4.30 49.61 -18.98
CA ALA A 52 -3.88 50.68 -18.08
C ALA A 52 -2.79 51.59 -18.68
N ALA A 53 -1.85 51.02 -19.46
CA ALA A 53 -0.81 51.78 -20.15
C ALA A 53 -1.37 52.65 -21.29
N LEU A 54 -2.34 52.12 -22.06
CA LEU A 54 -2.99 52.85 -23.17
C LEU A 54 -3.89 53.99 -22.68
N GLU A 55 -4.63 53.78 -21.58
CA GLU A 55 -5.42 54.83 -20.91
C GLU A 55 -4.54 55.97 -20.41
N HIS A 56 -3.39 55.64 -19.79
CA HIS A 56 -2.45 56.65 -19.31
C HIS A 56 -1.87 57.48 -20.46
N ALA A 57 -1.59 56.84 -21.60
CA ALA A 57 -1.12 57.51 -22.80
C ALA A 57 -2.24 58.22 -23.59
N ARG A 58 -3.51 58.11 -23.16
CA ARG A 58 -4.72 58.69 -23.80
C ARG A 58 -4.82 58.38 -25.30
N ILE A 59 -4.36 57.20 -25.69
CA ILE A 59 -4.38 56.74 -27.07
C ILE A 59 -5.77 56.11 -27.26
N GLY A 60 -6.62 56.71 -28.08
CA GLY A 60 -8.01 56.24 -28.30
C GLY A 60 -8.13 54.93 -29.10
N VAL A 61 -7.37 53.91 -28.72
CA VAL A 61 -7.29 52.59 -29.37
C VAL A 61 -7.90 51.54 -28.45
N ALA A 62 -8.83 50.74 -28.99
CA ALA A 62 -9.43 49.62 -28.30
C ALA A 62 -8.65 48.32 -28.54
N LEU A 63 -8.36 47.58 -27.47
CA LEU A 63 -7.66 46.30 -27.52
C LEU A 63 -8.66 45.15 -27.75
N VAL A 64 -8.52 44.43 -28.86
CA VAL A 64 -9.43 43.34 -29.25
C VAL A 64 -9.10 42.04 -28.53
N ASP A 65 -7.85 41.55 -28.67
CA ASP A 65 -7.39 40.33 -28.00
C ASP A 65 -5.86 40.32 -27.81
N VAL A 66 -5.38 39.54 -26.82
CA VAL A 66 -3.95 39.33 -26.55
C VAL A 66 -3.69 37.84 -26.37
N THR A 67 -3.10 37.22 -27.40
CA THR A 67 -2.70 35.82 -27.36
C THR A 67 -1.20 35.70 -27.03
N LEU A 68 -0.85 34.88 -26.03
CA LEU A 68 0.54 34.55 -25.75
C LEU A 68 1.02 33.38 -26.62
N LYS A 69 2.14 33.56 -27.30
CA LYS A 69 2.89 32.45 -27.91
C LYS A 69 3.82 31.88 -26.84
N GLY A 70 3.75 30.57 -26.60
CA GLY A 70 4.28 29.89 -25.42
C GLY A 70 5.69 30.30 -24.97
N VAL A 71 5.91 30.27 -23.66
CA VAL A 71 7.20 30.60 -23.02
C VAL A 71 8.14 29.41 -23.17
N ARG A 72 9.33 29.63 -23.74
CA ARG A 72 10.36 28.58 -23.90
C ARG A 72 11.64 28.95 -23.16
N VAL A 73 12.19 27.97 -22.44
CA VAL A 73 13.50 28.10 -21.77
C VAL A 73 14.63 27.95 -22.80
N PRO A 74 15.66 28.82 -22.81
CA PRO A 74 16.84 28.66 -23.65
C PRO A 74 17.56 27.32 -23.43
N THR A 75 18.09 26.72 -24.49
CA THR A 75 18.81 25.43 -24.43
C THR A 75 19.94 25.32 -23.39
N PRO A 76 20.76 26.36 -23.09
CA PRO A 76 21.86 26.18 -22.14
C PRO A 76 21.44 25.94 -20.68
N VAL A 77 20.18 26.23 -20.30
CA VAL A 77 19.72 26.12 -18.89
C VAL A 77 18.74 24.96 -18.67
N GLN A 78 18.35 24.24 -19.73
CA GLN A 78 17.36 23.16 -19.64
C GLN A 78 17.80 22.02 -18.71
N GLY A 79 19.07 21.59 -18.81
CA GLY A 79 19.58 20.49 -17.98
C GLY A 79 19.51 20.77 -16.47
N ALA A 80 19.87 21.98 -16.04
CA ALA A 80 19.81 22.36 -14.62
C ALA A 80 18.36 22.39 -14.09
N PHE A 81 17.40 22.84 -14.90
CA PHE A 81 15.98 22.82 -14.53
C PHE A 81 15.42 21.41 -14.44
N ASP A 82 15.77 20.55 -15.40
CA ASP A 82 15.34 19.15 -15.39
C ASP A 82 15.88 18.42 -14.17
N ASP A 83 17.12 18.72 -13.76
CA ASP A 83 17.74 18.13 -12.58
C ASP A 83 17.10 18.64 -11.27
N GLU A 84 16.79 19.93 -11.15
CA GLU A 84 16.02 20.46 -10.00
C GLU A 84 14.62 19.83 -9.90
N GLN A 85 13.93 19.67 -11.03
CA GLN A 85 12.61 19.03 -11.05
C GLN A 85 12.70 17.55 -10.67
N LYS A 86 13.67 16.81 -11.21
CA LYS A 86 13.91 15.42 -10.81
C LYS A 86 14.23 15.32 -9.32
N ALA A 87 15.09 16.17 -8.79
CA ALA A 87 15.42 16.20 -7.37
C ALA A 87 14.20 16.50 -6.50
N GLN A 88 13.35 17.44 -6.91
CA GLN A 88 12.11 17.77 -6.23
C GLN A 88 11.13 16.59 -6.25
N GLN A 89 10.95 15.93 -7.40
CA GLN A 89 10.11 14.75 -7.53
C GLN A 89 10.63 13.59 -6.69
N GLN A 90 11.95 13.35 -6.68
CA GLN A 90 12.57 12.31 -5.84
C GLN A 90 12.37 12.61 -4.36
N ARG A 91 12.54 13.86 -3.93
CA ARG A 91 12.28 14.27 -2.54
C ARG A 91 10.83 14.02 -2.15
N GLU A 92 9.88 14.38 -3.02
CA GLU A 92 8.47 14.13 -2.77
C GLU A 92 8.14 12.62 -2.74
N ALA A 93 8.74 11.82 -3.62
CA ALA A 93 8.59 10.37 -3.63
C ALA A 93 9.10 9.76 -2.33
N LEU A 94 10.32 10.10 -1.90
CA LEU A 94 10.90 9.63 -0.63
C LEU A 94 10.05 10.04 0.58
N GLN A 95 9.49 11.25 0.58
CA GLN A 95 8.57 11.68 1.63
C GLN A 95 7.26 10.89 1.63
N ARG A 96 6.70 10.58 0.45
CA ARG A 96 5.50 9.76 0.32
C ARG A 96 5.76 8.34 0.80
N ASP A 97 6.89 7.74 0.42
CA ASP A 97 7.28 6.39 0.83
C ASP A 97 7.52 6.30 2.34
N ALA A 98 8.20 7.29 2.93
CA ALA A 98 8.41 7.35 4.37
C ALA A 98 7.08 7.49 5.14
N ARG A 99 6.14 8.30 4.63
CA ARG A 99 4.80 8.44 5.22
C ARG A 99 3.99 7.16 5.09
N ALA A 100 4.05 6.50 3.93
CA ALA A 100 3.40 5.21 3.71
C ALA A 100 3.96 4.15 4.66
N TYR A 101 5.27 4.07 4.82
CA TYR A 101 5.92 3.15 5.76
C TYR A 101 5.48 3.39 7.21
N ALA A 102 5.44 4.66 7.65
CA ALA A 102 4.94 5.00 8.98
C ALA A 102 3.44 4.65 9.14
N ALA A 103 2.65 4.95 8.12
CA ALA A 103 1.22 4.62 8.07
C ALA A 103 0.95 3.12 8.06
N ASP A 104 1.91 2.28 7.61
CA ASP A 104 1.79 0.82 7.65
C ASP A 104 2.27 0.23 8.98
N VAL A 105 3.42 0.68 9.49
CA VAL A 105 4.06 0.05 10.65
C VAL A 105 3.32 0.37 11.96
N VAL A 106 2.91 1.62 12.16
CA VAL A 106 2.24 2.04 13.40
C VAL A 106 0.93 1.27 13.64
N PRO A 107 -0.04 1.20 12.70
CA PRO A 107 -1.28 0.47 12.95
C PRO A 107 -1.07 -1.04 13.01
N ARG A 108 -0.09 -1.61 12.28
CA ARG A 108 0.24 -3.03 12.42
C ARG A 108 0.75 -3.35 13.82
N ALA A 109 1.65 -2.54 14.37
CA ALA A 109 2.13 -2.72 15.74
C ALA A 109 1.01 -2.55 16.77
N GLN A 110 0.12 -1.57 16.58
CA GLN A 110 -1.05 -1.38 17.45
C GLN A 110 -2.02 -2.56 17.37
N ALA A 111 -2.28 -3.08 16.18
CA ALA A 111 -3.14 -4.26 15.98
C ALA A 111 -2.54 -5.50 16.65
N GLN A 112 -1.23 -5.72 16.52
CA GLN A 112 -0.54 -6.82 17.20
C GLN A 112 -0.61 -6.69 18.72
N ALA A 113 -0.40 -5.48 19.25
CA ALA A 113 -0.54 -5.21 20.67
C ALA A 113 -1.98 -5.48 21.17
N ALA A 114 -2.99 -4.99 20.44
CA ALA A 114 -4.39 -5.24 20.76
C ALA A 114 -4.72 -6.74 20.73
N GLN A 115 -4.29 -7.47 19.70
CA GLN A 115 -4.46 -8.92 19.59
C GLN A 115 -3.82 -9.66 20.78
N MET A 116 -2.63 -9.26 21.21
CA MET A 116 -1.95 -9.88 22.36
C MET A 116 -2.75 -9.67 23.66
N ILE A 117 -3.29 -8.46 23.86
CA ILE A 117 -4.13 -8.14 25.02
C ILE A 117 -5.43 -8.96 24.98
N GLU A 118 -6.11 -9.00 23.84
CA GLU A 118 -7.34 -9.79 23.67
C GLU A 118 -7.09 -11.28 23.90
N GLN A 119 -6.01 -11.84 23.37
CA GLN A 119 -5.63 -13.23 23.60
C GLN A 119 -5.37 -13.51 25.08
N ALA A 120 -4.69 -12.60 25.78
CA ALA A 120 -4.45 -12.71 27.21
C ALA A 120 -5.77 -12.67 28.01
N GLN A 121 -6.70 -11.77 27.65
CA GLN A 121 -8.02 -11.70 28.27
C GLN A 121 -8.85 -12.96 28.01
N VAL A 122 -8.86 -13.47 26.78
CA VAL A 122 -9.53 -14.74 26.43
C VAL A 122 -8.94 -15.90 27.22
N TYR A 123 -7.62 -15.96 27.38
CA TYR A 123 -6.96 -16.99 28.18
C TYR A 123 -7.37 -16.89 29.65
N ALA A 124 -7.31 -15.69 30.24
CA ALA A 124 -7.71 -15.46 31.62
C ALA A 124 -9.18 -15.88 31.83
N GLN A 125 -10.08 -15.45 30.95
CA GLN A 125 -11.49 -15.81 31.03
C GLN A 125 -11.72 -17.31 30.87
N ARG A 126 -10.96 -17.98 29.98
CA ARG A 126 -11.01 -19.44 29.81
C ARG A 126 -10.60 -20.16 31.08
N VAL A 127 -9.54 -19.71 31.76
CA VAL A 127 -9.08 -20.30 33.02
C VAL A 127 -10.14 -20.15 34.11
N VAL A 128 -10.69 -18.94 34.28
CA VAL A 128 -11.75 -18.67 35.27
C VAL A 128 -13.00 -19.50 34.99
N THR A 129 -13.47 -19.50 33.74
CA THR A 129 -14.68 -20.25 33.35
C THR A 129 -14.49 -21.76 33.52
N ARG A 130 -13.30 -22.27 33.20
CA ARG A 130 -12.96 -23.68 33.43
C ARG A 130 -12.95 -24.02 34.91
N ALA A 131 -12.32 -23.20 35.75
CA ALA A 131 -12.29 -23.41 37.20
C ALA A 131 -13.70 -23.37 37.81
N GLN A 132 -14.56 -22.46 37.34
CA GLN A 132 -15.97 -22.40 37.75
C GLN A 132 -16.75 -23.65 37.33
N GLY A 133 -16.57 -24.12 36.08
CA GLY A 133 -17.19 -25.35 35.59
C GLY A 133 -16.74 -26.59 36.35
N ASP A 134 -15.44 -26.71 36.63
CA ASP A 134 -14.87 -27.82 37.40
C ASP A 134 -15.38 -27.81 38.85
N SER A 135 -15.48 -26.63 39.48
CA SER A 135 -16.05 -26.47 40.82
C SER A 135 -17.53 -26.86 40.86
N ALA A 136 -18.33 -26.38 39.91
CA ALA A 136 -19.74 -26.73 39.80
C ALA A 136 -19.93 -28.24 39.58
N ARG A 137 -19.10 -28.86 38.73
CA ARG A 137 -19.10 -30.31 38.54
C ARG A 137 -18.77 -31.05 39.83
N PHE A 138 -17.76 -30.59 40.58
CA PHE A 138 -17.38 -31.19 41.85
C PHE A 138 -18.49 -31.10 42.89
N GLU A 139 -19.18 -29.96 43.00
CA GLU A 139 -20.33 -29.81 43.90
C GLU A 139 -21.45 -30.80 43.59
N LEU A 140 -21.76 -31.02 42.32
CA LEU A 140 -22.77 -32.00 41.90
C LEU A 140 -22.37 -33.43 42.29
N VAL A 141 -21.11 -33.80 42.05
CA VAL A 141 -20.57 -35.12 42.44
C VAL A 141 -20.57 -35.27 43.97
N LEU A 142 -20.19 -34.24 44.72
CA LEU A 142 -20.20 -34.26 46.19
C LEU A 142 -21.62 -34.47 46.73
N LYS A 143 -22.63 -33.81 46.15
CA LYS A 143 -24.05 -34.01 46.52
C LYS A 143 -24.50 -35.45 46.29
N GLN A 144 -24.05 -36.09 45.21
CA GLN A 144 -24.36 -37.49 44.91
C GLN A 144 -23.58 -38.46 45.81
N TYR A 145 -22.29 -38.20 46.04
CA TYR A 145 -21.42 -38.98 46.91
C TYR A 145 -21.96 -39.05 48.34
N ARG A 146 -22.48 -37.94 48.87
CA ARG A 146 -23.13 -37.89 50.20
C ARG A 146 -24.37 -38.78 50.29
N LYS A 147 -25.05 -39.07 49.18
CA LYS A 147 -26.23 -39.96 49.14
C LYS A 147 -25.83 -41.43 49.04
N ALA A 148 -24.82 -41.76 48.23
CA ALA A 148 -24.37 -43.14 48.00
C ALA A 148 -22.86 -43.20 47.74
N PRO A 149 -22.02 -43.39 48.78
CA PRO A 149 -20.56 -43.26 48.65
C PRO A 149 -19.89 -44.43 47.91
N GLU A 150 -20.36 -45.66 48.08
CA GLU A 150 -19.73 -46.85 47.46
C GLU A 150 -19.91 -46.87 45.94
N VAL A 151 -21.16 -46.76 45.48
CA VAL A 151 -21.50 -46.77 44.04
C VAL A 151 -20.84 -45.61 43.29
N THR A 152 -20.76 -44.43 43.91
CA THR A 152 -20.15 -43.24 43.28
C THR A 152 -18.64 -43.41 43.11
N ARG A 153 -17.94 -44.04 44.06
CA ARG A 153 -16.50 -44.34 43.95
C ARG A 153 -16.21 -45.32 42.84
N GLU A 154 -16.97 -46.42 42.79
CA GLU A 154 -16.79 -47.46 41.78
C GLU A 154 -17.09 -46.90 40.38
N ALA A 155 -18.15 -46.12 40.22
CA ALA A 155 -18.46 -45.44 38.96
C ALA A 155 -17.35 -44.49 38.49
N LEU A 156 -16.80 -43.66 39.40
CA LEU A 156 -15.67 -42.76 39.10
C LEU A 156 -14.42 -43.53 38.65
N TYR A 157 -14.11 -44.66 39.30
CA TYR A 157 -12.97 -45.51 38.95
C TYR A 157 -13.16 -46.17 37.59
N LEU A 158 -14.32 -46.78 37.34
CA LEU A 158 -14.61 -47.40 36.04
C LEU A 158 -14.60 -46.37 34.92
N GLN A 159 -15.12 -45.15 35.16
CA GLN A 159 -15.08 -44.06 34.17
C GLN A 159 -13.66 -43.59 33.87
N THR A 160 -12.82 -43.37 34.90
CA THR A 160 -11.42 -42.98 34.67
C THR A 160 -10.62 -44.09 34.00
N MET A 161 -10.83 -45.36 34.38
CA MET A 161 -10.20 -46.50 33.71
C MET A 161 -10.65 -46.63 32.26
N GLN A 162 -11.94 -46.40 31.97
CA GLN A 162 -12.44 -46.38 30.60
C GLN A 162 -11.79 -45.27 29.77
N ASP A 163 -11.68 -44.05 30.31
CA ASP A 163 -11.05 -42.92 29.62
C ASP A 163 -9.56 -43.15 29.37
N ILE A 164 -8.84 -43.73 30.34
CA ILE A 164 -7.40 -44.04 30.21
C ILE A 164 -7.22 -45.17 29.20
N LEU A 165 -7.90 -46.30 29.38
CA LEU A 165 -7.77 -47.46 28.50
C LEU A 165 -8.27 -47.18 27.08
N GLY A 166 -9.23 -46.27 26.90
CA GLY A 166 -9.70 -45.80 25.60
C GLY A 166 -8.69 -44.94 24.83
N ARG A 167 -7.77 -44.27 25.52
CA ARG A 167 -6.68 -43.48 24.90
C ARG A 167 -5.41 -44.29 24.63
N VAL A 168 -5.29 -45.47 25.22
CA VAL A 168 -4.13 -46.35 25.03
C VAL A 168 -4.36 -47.22 23.79
N THR A 169 -3.50 -47.09 22.79
CA THR A 169 -3.50 -47.97 21.61
C THR A 169 -3.08 -49.38 22.02
N LYS A 170 -4.04 -50.25 22.25
CA LYS A 170 -3.80 -51.66 22.61
C LYS A 170 -3.40 -52.45 21.35
N VAL A 171 -2.12 -52.77 21.21
CA VAL A 171 -1.62 -53.72 20.19
C VAL A 171 -1.63 -55.11 20.80
N VAL A 172 -2.55 -55.97 20.34
CA VAL A 172 -2.58 -57.40 20.73
C VAL A 172 -1.93 -58.19 19.60
N VAL A 173 -0.76 -58.77 19.86
CA VAL A 173 -0.08 -59.69 18.93
C VAL A 173 -0.42 -61.12 19.33
N PRO A 174 -1.17 -61.89 18.53
CA PRO A 174 -1.36 -63.30 18.76
C PRO A 174 -0.12 -64.04 18.23
N HIS A 175 0.66 -64.64 19.13
CA HIS A 175 1.60 -65.74 18.88
C HIS A 175 2.62 -65.55 17.71
N GLY A 176 3.85 -65.17 18.07
CA GLY A 176 5.05 -65.76 17.47
C GLY A 176 5.64 -65.17 16.18
N SER A 177 5.31 -63.94 15.76
CA SER A 177 6.06 -63.29 14.67
C SER A 177 6.29 -61.80 14.92
N VAL A 178 7.52 -61.38 14.62
CA VAL A 178 8.02 -60.02 14.79
C VAL A 178 7.32 -59.12 13.77
N ILE A 179 6.52 -58.14 14.23
CA ILE A 179 5.93 -57.11 13.35
C ILE A 179 6.84 -55.88 13.37
N GLN A 180 7.47 -55.61 12.23
CA GLN A 180 8.12 -54.34 11.93
C GLN A 180 7.08 -53.21 11.94
N LEU A 181 7.32 -52.19 12.76
CA LEU A 181 6.63 -50.90 12.65
C LEU A 181 6.99 -50.27 11.29
N PRO A 182 6.03 -49.96 10.39
CA PRO A 182 6.25 -48.88 9.46
C PRO A 182 6.27 -47.59 10.30
N ALA A 183 7.33 -46.80 10.17
CA ALA A 183 7.40 -45.47 10.76
C ALA A 183 6.09 -44.69 10.48
N PRO A 184 5.63 -43.84 11.41
CA PRO A 184 4.44 -43.03 11.21
C PRO A 184 4.62 -42.20 9.92
N ARG A 185 3.91 -42.56 8.85
CA ARG A 185 3.64 -41.63 7.76
C ARG A 185 2.73 -40.56 8.36
N ALA A 186 3.35 -39.51 8.88
CA ALA A 186 2.70 -38.22 8.98
C ALA A 186 2.13 -37.91 7.59
N SER A 187 0.81 -37.88 7.51
CA SER A 187 0.03 -37.16 6.49
C SER A 187 0.68 -37.04 5.11
N ALA A 188 0.63 -38.10 4.32
CA ALA A 188 0.50 -37.97 2.87
C ALA A 188 -0.96 -37.59 2.51
N ALA A 189 -1.49 -36.57 3.20
CA ALA A 189 -2.71 -35.86 2.83
C ALA A 189 -2.32 -34.55 2.11
N ALA A 190 -1.38 -34.67 1.18
CA ALA A 190 -0.93 -33.62 0.28
C ALA A 190 -0.57 -34.24 -1.08
N ALA A 191 -1.54 -34.95 -1.66
CA ALA A 191 -1.71 -35.17 -3.10
C ALA A 191 -3.12 -35.71 -3.24
N GLU A 192 -4.04 -35.23 -4.06
CA GLU A 192 -4.13 -34.14 -5.02
C GLU A 192 -5.65 -34.17 -5.34
N PRO A 193 -6.34 -33.04 -5.47
CA PRO A 193 -7.78 -33.04 -5.72
C PRO A 193 -8.07 -33.63 -7.11
N ALA A 194 -8.80 -34.74 -7.13
CA ALA A 194 -9.47 -35.24 -8.32
C ALA A 194 -10.51 -34.20 -8.79
N ALA A 195 -10.26 -33.61 -9.96
CA ALA A 195 -11.26 -32.88 -10.73
C ALA A 195 -12.10 -33.86 -11.59
N PRO A 196 -13.40 -33.59 -11.81
CA PRO A 196 -14.36 -34.50 -12.42
C PRO A 196 -14.26 -34.57 -13.96
N PRO A 197 -14.89 -35.55 -14.64
CA PRO A 197 -14.87 -35.64 -16.09
C PRO A 197 -15.81 -34.60 -16.71
N ALA A 198 -15.26 -33.69 -17.51
CA ALA A 198 -16.02 -32.78 -18.36
C ALA A 198 -16.08 -33.31 -19.80
N SER A 199 -17.32 -33.32 -20.30
CA SER A 199 -17.76 -33.61 -21.66
C SER A 199 -16.92 -32.96 -22.76
N ALA A 200 -16.85 -33.67 -23.88
CA ALA A 200 -16.54 -33.13 -25.20
C ALA A 200 -17.34 -31.87 -25.52
N ALA A 201 -16.66 -30.83 -26.02
CA ALA A 201 -16.98 -30.10 -27.25
C ALA A 201 -16.14 -28.82 -27.41
N SER A 202 -15.71 -28.61 -28.66
CA SER A 202 -15.22 -27.38 -29.28
C SER A 202 -13.72 -27.12 -29.35
N ALA A 203 -13.26 -27.21 -30.60
CA ALA A 203 -11.98 -26.79 -31.13
C ALA A 203 -11.89 -25.26 -31.22
N ALA A 204 -10.70 -24.70 -30.95
CA ALA A 204 -10.04 -23.70 -31.80
C ALA A 204 -8.74 -23.18 -31.16
N SER A 205 -7.71 -23.09 -32.00
CA SER A 205 -6.51 -22.23 -31.95
C SER A 205 -5.45 -22.41 -30.85
N ALA A 206 -4.30 -22.93 -31.31
CA ALA A 206 -2.93 -22.64 -30.85
C ALA A 206 -2.57 -21.13 -31.09
N PRO A 207 -1.46 -20.54 -30.55
CA PRO A 207 -0.20 -21.20 -30.18
C PRO A 207 0.57 -20.76 -28.90
N ALA A 208 1.42 -21.68 -28.44
CA ALA A 208 2.79 -21.59 -27.88
C ALA A 208 3.19 -20.63 -26.72
N PRO A 209 4.16 -21.02 -25.87
CA PRO A 209 4.23 -20.60 -24.46
C PRO A 209 5.33 -19.56 -24.15
N ALA A 210 5.05 -18.64 -23.23
CA ALA A 210 6.04 -17.75 -22.63
C ALA A 210 6.44 -18.26 -21.24
N ALA A 211 7.74 -18.46 -21.08
CA ALA A 211 8.41 -18.98 -19.90
C ALA A 211 8.21 -18.10 -18.65
N SER A 212 8.01 -18.76 -17.52
CA SER A 212 8.00 -18.21 -16.17
C SER A 212 9.39 -17.76 -15.73
N LEU A 213 9.49 -16.53 -15.21
CA LEU A 213 10.67 -15.97 -14.56
C LEU A 213 11.02 -16.72 -13.24
N PRO A 214 12.30 -17.02 -12.96
CA PRO A 214 12.73 -17.49 -11.64
C PRO A 214 12.84 -16.33 -10.62
N ARG A 215 12.46 -16.62 -9.38
CA ARG A 215 12.51 -15.71 -8.21
C ARG A 215 13.96 -15.27 -7.91
N PRO A 216 14.24 -13.97 -7.69
CA PRO A 216 15.56 -13.51 -7.28
C PRO A 216 15.67 -13.49 -5.75
N SER A 217 16.26 -14.52 -5.15
CA SER A 217 16.81 -14.43 -3.79
C SER A 217 17.79 -15.58 -3.55
N ASP A 218 19.09 -15.33 -3.76
CA ASP A 218 20.17 -15.92 -2.95
C ASP A 218 21.58 -15.41 -3.32
N SER A 219 21.79 -14.87 -4.53
CA SER A 219 23.14 -14.49 -4.99
C SER A 219 23.76 -13.25 -4.33
N LEU A 220 22.97 -12.37 -3.70
CA LEU A 220 23.53 -11.21 -2.99
C LEU A 220 24.15 -11.55 -1.64
N ARG A 221 23.77 -12.67 -1.00
CA ARG A 221 24.33 -13.07 0.30
C ARG A 221 25.73 -13.66 0.18
N ASP A 222 26.05 -14.32 -0.93
CA ASP A 222 27.37 -14.91 -1.14
C ASP A 222 28.43 -13.87 -1.53
N SER A 223 28.07 -12.88 -2.35
CA SER A 223 29.02 -11.86 -2.83
C SER A 223 29.61 -10.95 -1.73
N LEU A 224 28.97 -10.88 -0.56
CA LEU A 224 29.44 -10.10 0.58
C LEU A 224 30.40 -10.87 1.49
N ARG A 225 30.49 -12.20 1.36
CA ARG A 225 31.45 -13.02 2.12
C ARG A 225 32.81 -13.11 1.43
N GLU A 226 32.85 -13.13 0.10
CA GLU A 226 34.13 -13.26 -0.64
C GLU A 226 34.99 -12.00 -0.62
N ARG A 227 34.42 -10.81 -0.36
CA ARG A 227 35.17 -9.54 -0.34
C ARG A 227 35.84 -9.21 0.99
N ALA A 228 35.61 -10.00 2.04
CA ALA A 228 36.17 -9.73 3.37
C ALA A 228 37.50 -10.46 3.65
N PHE A 229 38.06 -11.20 2.69
CA PHE A 229 39.27 -12.01 2.87
C PHE A 229 40.36 -11.78 1.81
N ARG A 230 40.47 -10.58 1.27
CA ARG A 230 41.61 -10.19 0.43
C ARG A 230 42.22 -8.87 0.86
#